data_AF-A0A359FX08-F1
#
_entry.id   AF-A0A359FX08-F1
#
_cell.length_a   1.000
_cell.length_b   1.000
_cell.length_c   1.000
_cell.angle_alpha   90.00
_cell.angle_beta   90.00
_cell.angle_gamma   90.00
#
_symmetry.space_group_name_H-M   'P 1'
#
loop_
_entity.id
_entity.type
_entity.pdbx_description
1 polymer ?
#
loop_
_entity_poly.entity_id
_entity_poly.type
_entity_poly.pdbx_seq_one_letter_code
_entity_poly.pdbx_strand_id
1 'polypeptide(L)'
;MIIAALLLMNHLMNGQAFKTDFVVTDKDTVFCENLRVGNAKAICRTMDGEKLSFKTGDLIKYARDGRMWEKMPVYINNEATGKSEMMELVAYRNKIAVYRHEKFNPVSSTFDAYFYLYSKDDCIALQKNPGIQELRALVNESYKEGFEAAKAELTSVR
;
A
#
# COMPACT_ATOMS: atom_id res chain seq x y z
N MET A 1 -23.79 5.22 -9.71
CA MET A 1 -23.88 4.23 -8.60
C MET A 1 -22.47 3.86 -8.15
N ILE A 2 -21.89 4.57 -7.17
CA ILE A 2 -20.48 4.40 -6.74
C ILE A 2 -20.37 3.68 -5.38
N ILE A 3 -21.49 3.21 -4.82
CA ILE A 3 -21.54 2.71 -3.43
C ILE A 3 -21.24 1.20 -3.33
N ALA A 4 -21.40 0.42 -4.41
CA ALA A 4 -21.29 -1.04 -4.33
C ALA A 4 -19.84 -1.59 -4.33
N ALA A 5 -18.86 -0.82 -4.80
CA ALA A 5 -17.45 -1.28 -4.86
C ALA A 5 -16.73 -1.22 -3.50
N LEU A 6 -17.25 -0.45 -2.53
CA LEU A 6 -16.64 -0.25 -1.22
C LEU A 6 -16.93 -1.37 -0.21
N LEU A 7 -18.02 -2.13 -0.39
CA LEU A 7 -18.49 -3.10 0.61
C LEU A 7 -17.95 -4.53 0.41
N LEU A 8 -17.45 -4.86 -0.79
CA LEU A 8 -17.06 -6.24 -1.14
C LEU A 8 -15.54 -6.50 -1.14
N MET A 9 -14.72 -5.48 -0.85
CA MET A 9 -13.29 -5.71 -0.58
C MET A 9 -13.05 -6.39 0.78
N ASN A 10 -14.03 -6.37 1.70
CA ASN A 10 -13.95 -7.01 3.01
C ASN A 10 -13.69 -8.54 2.98
N HIS A 11 -13.87 -9.21 1.84
CA HIS A 11 -13.63 -10.65 1.71
C HIS A 11 -12.27 -11.03 1.11
N LEU A 12 -11.41 -10.06 0.82
CA LEU A 12 -9.96 -10.28 0.65
C LEU A 12 -9.17 -9.89 1.91
N MET A 13 -9.86 -9.38 2.94
CA MET A 13 -9.26 -8.71 4.09
C MET A 13 -9.27 -9.61 5.33
N ASN A 14 -8.14 -10.24 5.61
CA ASN A 14 -7.71 -10.55 6.98
C ASN A 14 -6.19 -10.40 7.09
N GLY A 15 -5.65 -9.35 6.48
CA GLY A 15 -4.25 -8.95 6.61
C GLY A 15 -4.17 -7.58 7.28
N GLN A 16 -4.04 -7.56 8.62
CA GLN A 16 -3.78 -6.39 9.47
C GLN A 16 -4.81 -5.23 9.42
N ALA A 17 -5.96 -5.41 10.08
CA ALA A 17 -6.65 -4.25 10.64
C ALA A 17 -5.82 -3.75 11.82
N PHE A 18 -5.01 -2.71 11.61
CA PHE A 18 -4.21 -2.12 12.68
C PHE A 18 -5.16 -1.54 13.73
N LYS A 19 -5.07 -2.05 14.97
CA LYS A 19 -5.92 -1.60 16.08
C LYS A 19 -5.49 -0.26 16.66
N THR A 20 -4.31 0.22 16.27
CA THR A 20 -3.68 1.42 16.80
C THR A 20 -3.11 2.20 15.65
N ASP A 21 -3.41 3.49 15.62
CA ASP A 21 -2.80 4.42 14.68
C ASP A 21 -1.33 4.60 15.05
N PHE A 22 -0.45 4.74 14.05
CA PHE A 22 0.95 5.00 14.31
C PHE A 22 1.61 5.72 13.14
N VAL A 23 2.74 6.35 13.43
CA VAL A 23 3.61 6.99 12.46
C VAL A 23 5.01 6.39 12.59
N VAL A 24 5.65 6.09 11.47
CA VAL A 24 7.06 5.69 11.40
C VAL A 24 7.84 6.76 10.64
N THR A 25 8.92 7.21 11.26
CA THR A 25 9.94 8.09 10.69
C THR A 25 11.28 7.37 10.61
N ASP A 26 12.32 8.04 10.10
CA ASP A 26 13.69 7.54 10.13
C ASP A 26 14.25 7.35 11.56
N LYS A 27 13.70 8.08 12.53
CA LYS A 27 14.18 8.10 13.92
C LYS A 27 13.42 7.15 14.82
N ASP A 28 12.09 7.11 14.68
CA ASP A 28 11.24 6.42 15.64
C ASP A 28 9.87 6.04 15.07
N THR A 29 9.18 5.17 15.80
CA THR A 29 7.77 4.81 15.65
C THR A 29 6.96 5.36 16.81
N VAL A 30 5.93 6.15 16.51
CA VAL A 30 5.06 6.77 17.52
C VAL A 30 3.65 6.23 17.37
N PHE A 31 3.11 5.67 18.45
CA PHE A 31 1.72 5.22 18.52
C PHE A 31 0.80 6.37 18.92
N CYS A 32 -0.34 6.44 18.26
CA CYS A 32 -1.30 7.52 18.38
C CYS A 32 -2.65 6.96 18.87
N GLU A 33 -3.28 7.68 19.79
CA GLU A 33 -4.71 7.56 20.05
C GLU A 33 -5.51 7.97 18.79
N ASN A 34 -5.05 9.03 18.13
CA ASN A 34 -5.61 9.49 16.85
C ASN A 34 -4.51 10.06 15.96
N LEU A 35 -4.52 9.70 14.68
CA LEU A 35 -3.65 10.26 13.66
C LEU A 35 -4.44 11.02 12.59
N ARG A 36 -4.09 12.30 12.38
CA ARG A 36 -4.54 13.08 11.22
C ARG A 36 -3.38 13.36 10.28
N VAL A 37 -3.47 12.85 9.05
CA VAL A 37 -2.48 13.11 7.98
C VAL A 37 -3.06 14.13 7.00
N GLY A 38 -2.33 15.22 6.77
CA GLY A 38 -2.59 16.18 5.70
C GLY A 38 -1.40 16.30 4.75
N ASN A 39 -1.52 17.15 3.73
CA ASN A 39 -0.51 17.25 2.67
C ASN A 39 0.88 17.68 3.18
N ALA A 40 0.94 18.57 4.17
CA ALA A 40 2.20 19.10 4.69
C ALA A 40 2.63 18.50 6.03
N LYS A 41 1.67 18.14 6.89
CA LYS A 41 1.92 17.66 8.24
C LYS A 41 1.01 16.50 8.61
N ALA A 42 1.54 15.58 9.41
CA ALA A 42 0.78 14.62 10.18
C ALA A 42 0.77 15.03 11.66
N ILE A 43 -0.38 14.91 12.30
CA ILE A 43 -0.60 15.25 13.70
C ILE A 43 -1.00 13.96 14.42
N CYS A 44 -0.16 13.54 15.34
CA CYS A 44 -0.39 12.40 16.23
C CYS A 44 -0.79 12.94 17.61
N ARG A 45 -1.92 12.49 18.14
CA ARG A 45 -2.21 12.60 19.57
C ARG A 45 -1.81 11.30 20.24
N THR A 46 -0.87 11.35 21.18
CA THR A 46 -0.39 10.18 21.93
C THR A 46 -1.41 9.76 22.99
N MET A 47 -1.22 8.58 23.58
CA MET A 47 -2.14 8.00 24.56
C MET A 47 -2.26 8.79 25.87
N ASP A 48 -1.25 9.60 26.20
CA ASP A 48 -1.23 10.52 27.34
C ASP A 48 -1.78 11.92 27.00
N GLY A 49 -2.23 12.14 25.76
CA GLY A 49 -2.84 13.37 25.29
C GLY A 49 -1.87 14.41 24.73
N GLU A 50 -0.57 14.13 24.69
CA GLU A 50 0.41 14.99 24.01
C GLU A 50 0.13 15.06 22.50
N LYS A 51 0.43 16.22 21.89
CA LYS A 51 0.26 16.45 20.45
C LYS A 51 1.63 16.56 19.78
N LEU A 52 1.96 15.55 18.98
CA LEU A 52 3.17 15.51 18.17
C LEU A 52 2.85 15.87 16.72
N SER A 53 3.75 16.60 16.07
CA SER A 53 3.61 17.04 14.67
C SER A 53 4.82 16.61 13.85
N PHE A 54 4.55 15.91 12.75
CA PHE A 54 5.55 15.43 11.80
C PHE A 54 5.35 16.11 10.45
N LYS A 55 6.42 16.35 9.69
CA LYS A 55 6.27 16.72 8.27
C LYS A 55 5.88 15.47 7.50
N THR A 56 4.88 15.58 6.62
CA THR A 56 4.41 14.42 5.83
C THR A 56 5.52 13.85 4.95
N GLY A 57 6.44 14.70 4.48
CA GLY A 57 7.61 14.28 3.71
C GLY A 57 8.60 13.40 4.48
N ASP A 58 8.63 13.47 5.81
CA ASP A 58 9.57 12.71 6.66
C ASP A 58 9.01 11.32 7.04
N LEU A 59 7.73 11.09 6.78
CA LEU A 59 7.10 9.82 7.10
C LEU A 59 7.59 8.73 6.16
N ILE A 60 7.88 7.55 6.71
CA ILE A 60 8.20 6.33 5.94
C ILE A 60 6.93 5.49 5.80
N LYS A 61 6.14 5.42 6.87
CA LYS A 61 4.94 4.59 6.96
C LYS A 61 4.00 5.17 8.00
N TYR A 62 2.70 4.93 7.86
CA TYR A 62 1.74 5.19 8.93
C TYR A 62 0.54 4.25 8.83
N ALA A 63 -0.11 4.01 9.96
CA ALA A 63 -1.42 3.39 10.00
C ALA A 63 -2.44 4.36 10.57
N ARG A 64 -3.63 4.37 9.96
CA ARG A 64 -4.75 5.21 10.35
C ARG A 64 -6.06 4.49 10.03
N ASP A 65 -7.01 4.49 10.96
CA ASP A 65 -8.37 3.96 10.73
C ASP A 65 -8.35 2.50 10.22
N GLY A 66 -7.44 1.68 10.76
CA GLY A 66 -7.28 0.27 10.40
C GLY A 66 -6.60 0.01 9.04
N ARG A 67 -6.12 1.05 8.36
CA ARG A 67 -5.44 0.98 7.06
C ARG A 67 -4.00 1.41 7.19
N MET A 68 -3.17 1.03 6.23
CA MET A 68 -1.74 1.29 6.26
C MET A 68 -1.28 1.93 4.97
N TRP A 69 -0.40 2.93 5.11
CA TRP A 69 0.26 3.61 4.01
C TRP A 69 1.76 3.52 4.19
N GLU A 70 2.45 3.31 3.08
CA GLU A 70 3.90 3.18 3.04
C GLU A 70 4.45 4.02 1.89
N LYS A 71 5.61 4.63 2.11
CA LYS A 71 6.30 5.42 1.09
C LYS A 71 6.94 4.45 0.10
N MET A 72 6.33 4.29 -1.06
CA MET A 72 6.77 3.38 -2.10
C MET A 72 7.30 4.15 -3.31
N PRO A 73 8.28 3.60 -4.05
CA PRO A 73 8.71 4.15 -5.33
C PRO A 73 7.55 4.23 -6.33
N VAL A 74 7.55 5.26 -7.15
CA VAL A 74 6.54 5.46 -8.21
C VAL A 74 7.13 4.98 -9.53
N TYR A 75 6.37 4.14 -10.23
CA TYR A 75 6.70 3.63 -11.57
C TYR A 75 5.75 4.20 -12.61
N ILE A 76 6.29 4.49 -13.80
CA ILE A 76 5.52 4.87 -15.00
C ILE A 76 6.08 4.04 -16.15
N ASN A 77 5.22 3.37 -16.92
CA ASN A 77 5.64 2.50 -18.04
C ASN A 77 6.72 1.47 -17.63
N ASN A 78 6.58 0.86 -16.46
CA ASN A 78 7.53 -0.09 -15.85
C ASN A 78 8.91 0.47 -15.51
N GLU A 79 9.10 1.80 -15.54
CA GLU A 79 10.34 2.45 -15.15
C GLU A 79 10.18 3.23 -13.85
N ALA A 80 11.17 3.12 -12.96
CA ALA A 80 11.19 3.87 -11.71
C ALA A 80 11.39 5.37 -12.00
N THR A 81 10.55 6.20 -11.42
CA THR A 81 10.59 7.66 -11.66
C THR A 81 11.60 8.40 -10.77
N GLY A 82 12.27 7.69 -9.85
CA GLY A 82 13.10 8.28 -8.79
C GLY A 82 12.31 9.03 -7.69
N LYS A 83 10.98 9.07 -7.80
CA LYS A 83 10.08 9.64 -6.78
C LYS A 83 9.48 8.54 -5.94
N SER A 84 9.17 8.88 -4.69
CA SER A 84 8.39 8.03 -3.80
C SER A 84 7.17 8.78 -3.28
N GLU A 85 6.06 8.08 -3.19
CA GLU A 85 4.78 8.62 -2.72
C GLU A 85 4.17 7.66 -1.70
N MET A 86 3.32 8.19 -0.80
CA MET A 86 2.59 7.37 0.15
C MET A 86 1.50 6.59 -0.59
N MET A 87 1.54 5.26 -0.52
CA MET A 87 0.56 4.38 -1.13
C MET A 87 -0.09 3.50 -0.08
N GLU A 88 -1.39 3.25 -0.21
CA GLU A 88 -2.15 2.39 0.72
C GLU A 88 -1.83 0.93 0.44
N LEU A 89 -1.38 0.17 1.43
CA LEU A 89 -1.31 -1.28 1.31
C LEU A 89 -2.74 -1.84 1.38
N VAL A 90 -3.22 -2.39 0.26
CA VAL A 90 -4.58 -2.95 0.17
C VAL A 90 -4.61 -4.47 0.32
N ALA A 91 -3.51 -5.15 0.03
CA ALA A 91 -3.39 -6.58 0.24
C ALA A 91 -1.93 -6.98 0.41
N TYR A 92 -1.69 -8.00 1.24
CA TYR A 92 -0.41 -8.68 1.33
C TYR A 92 -0.64 -10.18 1.45
N ARG A 93 -0.09 -10.96 0.51
CA ARG A 93 -0.23 -12.41 0.52
C ARG A 93 0.96 -13.04 -0.19
N ASN A 94 1.51 -14.10 0.40
CA ASN A 94 2.58 -14.90 -0.20
C ASN A 94 3.76 -14.05 -0.69
N LYS A 95 4.20 -13.08 0.13
CA LYS A 95 5.29 -12.13 -0.16
C LYS A 95 5.01 -11.10 -1.25
N ILE A 96 3.78 -11.06 -1.78
CA ILE A 96 3.34 -10.04 -2.73
C ILE A 96 2.54 -8.99 -1.98
N ALA A 97 2.99 -7.74 -2.06
CA ALA A 97 2.31 -6.56 -1.55
C ALA A 97 1.59 -5.85 -2.68
N VAL A 98 0.32 -5.51 -2.48
CA VAL A 98 -0.47 -4.72 -3.42
C VAL A 98 -0.71 -3.35 -2.82
N TYR A 99 -0.18 -2.33 -3.48
CA TYR A 99 -0.32 -0.94 -3.09
C TYR A 99 -1.26 -0.19 -4.02
N ARG A 100 -2.13 0.63 -3.45
CA ARG A 100 -3.05 1.51 -4.16
C ARG A 100 -2.58 2.96 -4.08
N HIS A 101 -2.58 3.62 -5.22
CA HIS A 101 -2.20 5.02 -5.36
C HIS A 101 -3.26 5.76 -6.18
N GLU A 102 -3.96 6.70 -5.55
CA GLU A 102 -4.97 7.52 -6.21
C GLU A 102 -4.34 8.83 -6.72
N LYS A 103 -4.48 9.11 -8.02
CA LYS A 103 -3.99 10.33 -8.66
C LYS A 103 -5.12 11.05 -9.38
N PHE A 104 -5.22 12.36 -9.16
CA PHE A 104 -6.16 13.18 -9.90
C PHE A 104 -5.72 13.30 -11.37
N ASN A 105 -6.63 12.96 -12.28
CA ASN A 105 -6.44 13.12 -13.71
C ASN A 105 -7.15 14.40 -14.17
N PRO A 106 -6.41 15.44 -14.58
CA PRO A 106 -7.03 16.71 -14.97
C PRO A 106 -7.80 16.62 -16.30
N VAL A 107 -7.46 15.67 -17.18
CA VAL A 107 -8.11 15.50 -18.49
C VAL A 107 -9.52 14.95 -18.32
N SER A 108 -9.69 13.92 -17.50
CA SER A 108 -11.00 13.33 -17.23
C SER A 108 -11.71 13.96 -16.03
N SER A 109 -11.04 14.83 -15.26
CA SER A 109 -11.53 15.37 -13.98
C SER A 109 -11.96 14.28 -12.98
N THR A 110 -11.31 13.12 -13.02
CA THR A 110 -11.55 11.98 -12.13
C THR A 110 -10.27 11.57 -11.42
N PHE A 111 -10.39 10.79 -10.34
CA PHE A 111 -9.23 10.10 -9.76
C PHE A 111 -9.00 8.78 -10.47
N ASP A 112 -7.78 8.54 -10.91
CA ASP A 112 -7.29 7.25 -11.37
C ASP A 112 -6.66 6.51 -10.18
N ALA A 113 -7.01 5.23 -10.02
CA ALA A 113 -6.39 4.34 -9.04
C ALA A 113 -5.36 3.44 -9.75
N TYR A 114 -4.10 3.58 -9.34
CA TYR A 114 -3.01 2.72 -9.78
C TYR A 114 -2.74 1.66 -8.71
N PHE A 115 -2.61 0.41 -9.14
CA PHE A 115 -2.30 -0.73 -8.29
C PHE A 115 -0.92 -1.25 -8.65
N TYR A 116 0.00 -1.18 -7.70
CA TYR A 116 1.38 -1.65 -7.82
C TYR A 116 1.50 -2.96 -7.07
N LEU A 117 2.04 -3.98 -7.73
CA LEU A 117 2.36 -5.26 -7.12
C LEU A 117 3.86 -5.31 -6.90
N TYR A 118 4.25 -5.49 -5.64
CA TYR A 118 5.64 -5.62 -5.24
C TYR A 118 5.91 -7.02 -4.73
N SER A 119 7.00 -7.62 -5.18
CA SER A 119 7.59 -8.82 -4.58
C SER A 119 8.93 -8.44 -4.01
N LYS A 120 9.10 -8.60 -2.69
CA LYS A 120 10.21 -7.99 -1.94
C LYS A 120 10.21 -6.48 -2.18
N ASP A 121 11.16 -5.97 -2.97
CA ASP A 121 11.33 -4.54 -3.26
C ASP A 121 11.13 -4.20 -4.74
N ASP A 122 10.86 -5.20 -5.58
CA ASP A 122 10.71 -5.03 -7.03
C ASP A 122 9.23 -4.88 -7.40
N CYS A 123 8.91 -3.83 -8.15
CA CYS A 123 7.61 -3.68 -8.78
C CYS A 123 7.49 -4.68 -9.94
N ILE A 124 6.66 -5.71 -9.76
CA ILE A 124 6.47 -6.80 -10.73
C ILE A 124 5.30 -6.54 -11.68
N ALA A 125 4.34 -5.69 -11.28
CA ALA A 125 3.22 -5.30 -12.13
C ALA A 125 2.61 -3.96 -11.71
N LEU A 126 2.08 -3.23 -12.68
CA LEU A 126 1.33 -1.99 -12.49
C LEU A 126 0.04 -2.06 -13.31
N GLN A 127 -1.09 -1.82 -12.66
CA GLN A 127 -2.41 -1.80 -13.29
C GLN A 127 -3.14 -0.49 -12.99
N LYS A 128 -3.75 0.10 -14.02
CA LYS A 128 -4.54 1.33 -13.90
C LYS A 128 -6.03 0.99 -13.94
N ASN A 129 -6.77 1.39 -12.90
CA ASN A 129 -8.20 1.16 -12.74
C ASN A 129 -8.67 -0.30 -13.03
N PRO A 130 -7.93 -1.34 -12.58
CA PRO A 130 -8.31 -2.72 -12.88
C PRO A 130 -9.62 -3.11 -12.18
N GLY A 131 -10.34 -4.04 -12.81
CA GLY A 131 -11.46 -4.72 -12.16
C GLY A 131 -10.98 -5.60 -10.99
N ILE A 132 -11.87 -5.87 -10.03
CA ILE A 132 -11.55 -6.73 -8.87
C ILE A 132 -11.11 -8.13 -9.31
N GLN A 133 -11.73 -8.67 -10.35
CA GLN A 133 -11.38 -10.01 -10.87
C GLN A 133 -9.98 -10.01 -11.49
N GLU A 134 -9.61 -8.95 -12.21
CA GLU A 134 -8.29 -8.78 -12.82
C GLU A 134 -7.21 -8.68 -11.74
N LEU A 135 -7.43 -7.86 -10.70
CA LEU A 135 -6.52 -7.79 -9.54
C LEU A 135 -6.35 -9.16 -8.86
N ARG A 136 -7.44 -9.90 -8.65
CA ARG A 136 -7.38 -11.23 -8.05
C ARG A 136 -6.62 -12.22 -8.92
N ALA A 137 -6.87 -12.21 -10.23
CA ALA A 137 -6.17 -13.07 -11.18
C ALA A 137 -4.67 -12.79 -11.15
N LEU A 138 -4.28 -11.51 -11.22
CA LEU A 138 -2.89 -11.07 -11.22
C LEU A 138 -2.14 -11.48 -9.94
N VAL A 139 -2.76 -11.31 -8.77
CA VAL A 139 -2.17 -11.74 -7.50
C VAL A 139 -2.00 -13.26 -7.44
N ASN A 140 -2.98 -14.01 -7.95
CA ASN A 140 -2.92 -15.47 -7.98
C ASN A 140 -1.90 -16.01 -9.00
N GLU A 141 -1.76 -15.35 -10.15
CA GLU A 141 -0.79 -15.70 -11.19
C GLU A 141 0.64 -15.45 -10.73
N SER A 142 0.91 -14.24 -10.24
CA SER A 142 2.21 -13.86 -9.67
C SER A 142 2.62 -14.80 -8.52
N TYR A 143 1.64 -15.31 -7.76
CA TYR A 143 1.88 -16.34 -6.75
C TYR A 143 2.32 -17.68 -7.36
N LYS A 144 1.64 -18.17 -8.40
CA LYS A 144 1.98 -19.44 -9.05
C LYS A 144 3.41 -19.41 -9.57
N GLU A 145 3.80 -18.31 -10.21
CA GLU A 145 5.17 -18.12 -10.71
C GLU A 145 6.19 -18.15 -9.58
N GLY A 146 5.95 -17.44 -8.48
CA GLY A 146 6.82 -17.45 -7.30
C GLY A 146 6.92 -18.83 -6.63
N PHE A 147 5.83 -19.60 -6.60
CA PHE A 147 5.81 -20.96 -6.05
C PHE A 147 6.61 -21.95 -6.91
N GLU A 148 6.42 -21.91 -8.24
CA GLU A 148 7.16 -22.79 -9.15
C GLU A 148 8.65 -22.43 -9.18
N ALA A 149 9.02 -21.14 -9.12
CA ALA A 149 10.42 -20.71 -8.98
C ALA A 149 11.06 -21.26 -7.70
N ALA A 150 10.40 -21.12 -6.55
CA ALA A 150 10.91 -21.66 -5.28
C ALA A 150 11.01 -23.20 -5.28
N LYS A 151 10.08 -23.89 -5.94
CA LYS A 151 10.11 -25.34 -6.10
C LYS A 151 11.26 -25.79 -7.01
N ALA A 152 11.54 -25.05 -8.08
CA ALA A 152 12.67 -25.29 -8.98
C ALA A 152 14.02 -25.12 -8.26
N GLU A 153 14.17 -24.08 -7.42
CA GLU A 153 15.36 -23.88 -6.58
C GLU A 153 15.56 -25.04 -5.59
N LEU A 154 14.49 -25.56 -4.98
CA LEU A 154 14.58 -26.70 -4.06
C LEU A 154 14.91 -28.03 -4.76
N THR A 155 14.66 -28.14 -6.06
CA THR A 155 14.94 -29.34 -6.85
C THR A 155 16.28 -29.28 -7.58
N SER A 156 16.88 -28.10 -7.77
CA SER A 156 18.22 -27.93 -8.36
C SER A 156 19.38 -28.07 -7.35
N VAL A 157 19.08 -28.09 -6.05
CA VAL A 157 20.07 -28.29 -4.96
C VAL A 157 20.24 -29.78 -4.59
N ARG A 158 19.84 -30.70 -5.47
CA ARG A 158 20.05 -32.16 -5.31
C ARG A 158 20.95 -32.72 -6.40
#